data_AF-A0A2V7YPW8-F1
#
_entry.id   AF-A0A2V7YPW8-F1
#
_cell.length_a   1.000
_cell.length_b   1.000
_cell.length_c   1.000
_cell.angle_alpha   90.00
_cell.angle_beta   90.00
_cell.angle_gamma   90.00
#
_symmetry.space_group_name_H-M   'P 1'
#
loop_
_entity.id
_entity.type
_entity.pdbx_description
1 polymer ?
#
loop_
_entity_poly.entity_id
_entity_poly.type
_entity_poly.pdbx_seq_one_letter_code
_entity_poly.pdbx_strand_id
1 'polypeptide(L)'
;MGVLVKAVHITEVRKAVNAMRTAAGLTPTMFTDNALVGMPIKRLHITEPRSSLDEARSTMGFGQILYIDPTLTVGVTTVKAAHVQQLRSGTQ
;
A
#
# COMPACT_ATOMS: atom_id res chain seq x y z
N MET A 1 -7.01 -2.18 -20.72
CA MET A 1 -5.54 -2.07 -20.83
C MET A 1 -4.94 -2.13 -19.43
N GLY A 2 -4.21 -3.20 -19.09
CA GLY A 2 -3.63 -3.36 -17.75
C GLY A 2 -2.46 -2.42 -17.55
N VAL A 3 -2.53 -1.53 -16.56
CA VAL A 3 -1.39 -0.68 -16.20
C VAL A 3 -0.35 -1.54 -15.51
N LEU A 4 0.85 -1.65 -16.09
CA LEU A 4 1.98 -2.30 -15.43
C LEU A 4 2.33 -1.56 -14.15
N VAL A 5 2.41 -2.27 -13.03
CA VAL A 5 2.84 -1.67 -11.75
C VAL A 5 4.32 -1.34 -11.87
N LYS A 6 4.63 -0.06 -11.82
CA LYS A 6 6.00 0.46 -11.75
C LYS A 6 6.34 0.80 -10.30
N ALA A 7 7.62 0.79 -9.95
CA ALA A 7 8.13 1.24 -8.65
C ALA A 7 7.56 2.60 -8.25
N VAL A 8 7.46 3.54 -9.19
CA VAL A 8 6.86 4.87 -8.97
C VAL A 8 5.43 4.80 -8.43
N HIS A 9 4.60 3.85 -8.88
CA HIS A 9 3.21 3.75 -8.41
C HIS A 9 3.14 3.38 -6.92
N ILE A 10 4.05 2.52 -6.45
CA ILE A 10 4.13 2.13 -5.05
C ILE A 10 4.67 3.29 -4.22
N THR A 11 5.68 4.01 -4.71
CA THR A 11 6.20 5.21 -4.05
C THR A 11 5.10 6.27 -3.84
N GLU A 12 4.28 6.53 -4.86
CA GLU A 12 3.18 7.49 -4.74
C GLU A 12 2.11 7.02 -3.74
N VAL A 13 1.79 5.72 -3.73
CA VAL A 13 0.88 5.16 -2.72
C VAL A 13 1.46 5.28 -1.30
N ARG A 14 2.74 4.99 -1.10
CA ARG A 14 3.41 5.13 0.20
C ARG A 14 3.36 6.57 0.71
N LYS A 15 3.54 7.56 -0.17
CA LYS A 15 3.37 8.98 0.18
C LYS A 15 1.94 9.28 0.60
N ALA A 16 0.94 8.83 -0.16
CA ALA A 16 -0.47 9.05 0.15
C ALA A 16 -0.88 8.40 1.48
N VAL A 17 -0.42 7.17 1.75
CA VAL A 17 -0.64 6.49 3.02
C VAL A 17 -0.01 7.26 4.18
N ASN A 18 1.23 7.72 4.04
CA ASN A 18 1.87 8.52 5.09
C ASN A 18 1.18 9.87 5.31
N ALA A 19 0.66 10.52 4.27
CA ALA A 19 -0.15 11.73 4.41
C ALA A 19 -1.43 11.45 5.21
N MET A 20 -2.12 10.34 4.92
CA MET A 20 -3.29 9.92 5.68
C MET A 20 -2.94 9.58 7.14
N ARG A 21 -1.82 8.91 7.40
CA ARG A 21 -1.33 8.68 8.77
C ARG A 21 -1.12 9.98 9.52
N THR A 22 -0.46 10.96 8.91
CA THR A 22 -0.24 12.27 9.52
C THR A 22 -1.57 12.97 9.82
N ALA A 23 -2.53 12.93 8.89
CA ALA A 23 -3.87 13.49 9.12
C ALA A 23 -4.64 12.75 10.24
N ALA A 24 -4.31 11.48 10.51
CA ALA A 24 -4.87 10.69 11.62
C ALA A 24 -4.15 10.94 12.95
N GLY A 25 -3.13 11.81 12.99
CA GLY A 25 -2.29 12.01 14.17
C GLY A 25 -1.29 10.88 14.43
N LEU A 26 -1.08 9.99 13.46
CA LEU A 26 -0.13 8.88 13.54
C LEU A 26 1.23 9.28 12.95
N THR A 27 2.29 8.71 13.50
CA THR A 27 3.64 8.84 12.92
C THR A 27 3.69 8.19 11.54
N PRO A 28 4.31 8.84 10.53
CA PRO A 28 4.55 8.22 9.21
C PRO A 28 5.28 6.89 9.32
N THR A 29 4.91 5.92 8.49
CA THR A 29 5.59 4.62 8.45
C THR A 29 6.93 4.77 7.71
N MET A 30 7.99 4.23 8.31
CA MET A 30 9.22 3.92 7.61
C MET A 30 9.09 2.54 6.95
N PHE A 31 9.02 2.51 5.63
CA PHE A 31 8.89 1.28 4.86
C PHE A 31 10.24 0.57 4.74
N THR A 32 10.30 -0.75 4.84
CA THR A 32 11.59 -1.49 4.87
C THR A 32 12.47 -1.20 3.64
N ASP A 33 11.91 -1.29 2.44
CA ASP A 33 12.63 -1.02 1.19
C ASP A 33 12.28 0.40 0.68
N ASN A 34 12.93 1.46 1.20
CA ASN A 34 12.61 2.85 0.83
C ASN A 34 12.78 3.17 -0.67
N ALA A 35 13.86 2.69 -1.29
CA ALA A 35 14.20 2.98 -2.68
C ALA A 35 13.85 1.79 -3.58
N LEU A 36 12.73 1.88 -4.31
CA LEU A 36 12.22 0.78 -5.13
C LEU A 36 12.80 0.74 -6.56
N VAL A 37 13.58 1.74 -6.96
CA VAL A 37 14.19 1.80 -8.30
C VAL A 37 15.22 0.68 -8.44
N GLY A 38 15.09 -0.14 -9.48
CA GLY A 38 15.97 -1.29 -9.71
C GLY A 38 15.67 -2.51 -8.83
N MET A 39 14.68 -2.44 -7.94
CA MET A 39 14.26 -3.56 -7.11
C MET A 39 13.08 -4.31 -7.72
N PRO A 40 13.05 -5.65 -7.64
CA PRO A 40 11.83 -6.40 -7.93
C PRO A 40 10.74 -6.03 -6.92
N ILE A 41 9.49 -5.93 -7.39
CA ILE A 41 8.36 -5.69 -6.50
C ILE A 41 8.14 -6.92 -5.62
N LYS A 42 8.29 -6.73 -4.31
CA LYS A 42 8.08 -7.77 -3.31
C LYS A 42 6.66 -7.67 -2.76
N ARG A 43 6.17 -8.78 -2.21
CA ARG A 43 4.96 -8.81 -1.37
C ARG A 43 4.95 -7.68 -0.33
N LEU A 44 6.09 -7.47 0.32
CA LEU A 44 6.26 -6.49 1.40
C LEU A 44 5.84 -5.08 0.97
N HIS A 45 6.12 -4.72 -0.28
CA HIS A 45 5.80 -3.40 -0.84
C HIS A 45 4.31 -3.13 -0.98
N ILE A 46 3.47 -4.16 -0.81
CA ILE A 46 2.01 -4.06 -0.78
C ILE A 46 1.49 -4.25 0.65
N THR A 47 2.02 -5.21 1.40
CA THR A 47 1.50 -5.50 2.74
C THR A 47 1.80 -4.41 3.76
N GLU A 48 2.96 -3.75 3.70
CA GLU A 48 3.25 -2.63 4.62
C GLU A 48 2.27 -1.45 4.39
N PRO A 49 2.05 -0.96 3.15
CA PRO A 49 1.03 0.05 2.92
C PRO A 49 -0.38 -0.35 3.35
N ARG A 50 -0.78 -1.63 3.18
CA ARG A 50 -2.10 -2.12 3.62
C ARG A 50 -2.27 -1.95 5.13
N SER A 51 -1.33 -2.47 5.91
CA SER A 51 -1.36 -2.34 7.38
C SER A 51 -1.36 -0.87 7.82
N SER A 52 -0.48 -0.06 7.23
CA SER A 52 -0.36 1.37 7.57
C SER A 52 -1.62 2.18 7.23
N LEU A 53 -2.29 1.85 6.12
CA LEU A 53 -3.51 2.50 5.68
C LEU A 53 -4.71 2.08 6.54
N ASP A 54 -4.85 0.79 6.82
CA ASP A 54 -5.93 0.28 7.66
C ASP A 54 -5.88 0.87 9.08
N GLU A 55 -4.67 1.02 9.65
CA GLU A 55 -4.48 1.70 10.93
C GLU A 55 -4.93 3.17 10.86
N ALA A 56 -4.47 3.92 9.86
CA ALA A 56 -4.85 5.33 9.67
C ALA A 56 -6.37 5.50 9.52
N ARG A 57 -7.00 4.64 8.71
CA ARG A 57 -8.44 4.64 8.49
C ARG A 57 -9.21 4.34 9.77
N SER A 58 -8.78 3.33 10.52
CA SER A 58 -9.39 2.97 11.80
C SER A 58 -9.33 4.14 12.80
N THR A 59 -8.17 4.80 12.93
CA THR A 59 -8.01 5.98 13.79
C THR A 59 -8.92 7.15 13.41
N MET A 60 -9.19 7.31 12.12
CA MET A 60 -10.12 8.32 11.60
C MET A 60 -11.61 7.91 11.66
N GLY A 61 -11.92 6.68 12.11
CA GLY A 61 -13.29 6.16 12.13
C GLY A 61 -13.81 5.70 10.77
N PHE A 62 -12.94 5.51 9.78
CA PHE A 62 -13.31 4.95 8.48
C PHE A 62 -13.37 3.42 8.50
N GLY A 63 -14.25 2.85 7.67
CA GLY A 63 -14.35 1.40 7.50
C GLY A 63 -13.10 0.77 6.86
N GLN A 64 -12.89 -0.51 7.16
CA GLN A 64 -11.79 -1.31 6.64
C GLN A 64 -11.89 -1.53 5.13
N ILE A 65 -10.75 -1.60 4.45
CA ILE A 65 -10.69 -1.88 3.02
C ILE A 65 -10.76 -3.40 2.80
N LEU A 66 -11.67 -3.83 1.93
CA LEU A 66 -11.74 -5.23 1.49
C LEU A 66 -10.73 -5.45 0.36
N TYR A 67 -9.53 -5.94 0.72
CA TYR A 67 -8.47 -6.23 -0.24
C TYR A 67 -8.74 -7.50 -1.04
N ILE A 68 -8.44 -7.46 -2.34
CA ILE A 68 -8.34 -8.65 -3.17
C ILE A 68 -7.06 -9.37 -2.79
N ASP A 69 -7.12 -10.69 -2.73
CA ASP A 69 -6.04 -11.54 -2.19
C ASP A 69 -5.60 -11.00 -0.81
N PRO A 70 -6.45 -11.15 0.24
CA PRO A 70 -6.19 -10.55 1.55
C PRO A 70 -4.86 -11.04 2.12
N THR A 71 -4.55 -12.31 1.87
CA THR A 71 -3.22 -12.89 2.10
C THR A 71 -2.45 -12.95 0.80
N LEU A 72 -1.30 -12.28 0.75
CA LEU A 72 -0.34 -12.41 -0.33
C LEU A 72 0.72 -13.42 0.10
N THR A 73 0.85 -14.55 -0.58
CA THR A 73 1.84 -15.59 -0.25
C THR A 73 2.98 -15.58 -1.25
N VAL A 74 4.23 -15.56 -0.77
CA VAL A 74 5.42 -15.55 -1.63
C VAL A 74 5.44 -16.83 -2.47
N GLY A 75 5.70 -16.70 -3.78
CA GLY A 75 5.72 -17.83 -4.71
C GLY A 75 4.33 -18.35 -5.13
N VAL A 76 3.24 -17.83 -4.54
CA VAL A 76 1.87 -18.24 -4.85
C VAL A 76 1.06 -17.08 -5.43
N THR A 77 1.09 -15.93 -4.75
CA THR A 77 0.30 -14.76 -5.16
C THR A 77 1.18 -13.78 -5.93
N THR A 78 0.87 -13.59 -7.21
CA THR A 78 1.48 -12.53 -8.01
C THR A 78 0.90 -11.17 -7.62
N VAL A 79 1.77 -10.17 -7.42
CA VAL A 79 1.33 -8.79 -7.19
C VAL A 79 0.68 -8.24 -8.46
N LYS A 80 -0.55 -7.74 -8.33
CA LYS A 80 -1.36 -7.22 -9.44
C LYS A 80 -1.51 -5.71 -9.34
N ALA A 81 -1.79 -5.07 -10.47
CA ALA A 81 -2.18 -3.66 -10.51
C ALA A 81 -3.39 -3.37 -9.59
N ALA A 82 -4.31 -4.32 -9.48
CA ALA A 82 -5.46 -4.24 -8.59
C ALA A 82 -5.07 -3.98 -7.12
N HIS A 83 -4.00 -4.61 -6.61
CA HIS A 83 -3.58 -4.43 -5.22
C HIS A 83 -3.13 -2.98 -4.94
N VAL A 84 -2.42 -2.36 -5.88
CA VAL A 84 -1.98 -0.96 -5.78
C VAL A 84 -3.16 -0.01 -5.95
N GLN A 85 -4.12 -0.35 -6.81
CA GLN A 85 -5.31 0.47 -7.02
C GLN A 85 -6.23 0.50 -5.80
N GLN A 86 -6.35 -0.61 -5.06
CA GLN A 86 -7.09 -0.65 -3.79
C GLN A 86 -6.47 0.29 -2.76
N LEU A 87 -5.14 0.30 -2.64
CA LEU A 87 -4.44 1.23 -1.76
C LEU A 87 -4.66 2.69 -2.16
N ARG A 88 -4.56 3.01 -3.46
CA ARG A 88 -4.80 4.36 -3.97
C ARG A 88 -6.23 4.83 -3.69
N SER A 89 -7.21 3.95 -3.90
CA SER A 89 -8.62 4.27 -3.65
C SER A 89 -8.90 4.47 -2.16
N GLY A 90 -8.17 3.76 -1.29
CA GLY A 90 -8.33 3.88 0.15
C GLY A 90 -7.75 5.16 0.77
N THR A 91 -6.93 5.90 0.01
CA THR A 91 -6.32 7.18 0.43
C THR A 91 -7.06 8.42 -0.08
N GLN A 92 -8.16 8.25 -0.82
CA GLN A 92 -9.02 9.32 -1.35
C GLN A 92 -10.32 9.39 -0.55
#